data_AF-A0A966H5E4-F1
#
_entry.id   AF-A0A966H5E4-F1
#
_cell.length_a   1.000
_cell.length_b   1.000
_cell.length_c   1.000
_cell.angle_alpha   90.00
_cell.angle_beta   90.00
_cell.angle_gamma   90.00
#
_symmetry.space_group_name_H-M   'P 1'
#
loop_
_entity.id
_entity.type
_entity.pdbx_description
1 polymer ?
#
loop_
_entity_poly.entity_id
_entity_poly.type
_entity_poly.pdbx_seq_one_letter_code
_entity_poly.pdbx_strand_id
1 'polypeptide(L)'
;MVQAYNFLASWQLFPEKCDYQFGLVPKSGSYRIESIRNGHALAISSNWVSLENEAFYTQYELLPNGELQPFDNQELADTVEANFDNASALRIRFYKTETLILDVLHEIMPNG
;
A
#
# COMPACT_ATOMS: atom_id res chain seq x y z
N MET A 1 -1.83 7.78 17.11
CA MET A 1 -2.74 8.21 16.02
C MET A 1 -2.22 9.39 15.18
N VAL A 2 -1.07 10.04 15.52
CA VAL A 2 -0.52 11.20 14.78
C VAL A 2 0.23 10.81 13.48
N GLN A 3 0.77 9.60 13.39
CA GLN A 3 1.66 9.20 12.29
C GLN A 3 0.97 8.95 10.94
N ALA A 4 -0.30 8.53 10.95
CA ALA A 4 -1.03 8.27 9.70
C ALA A 4 -1.35 9.56 8.92
N TYR A 5 -1.45 10.72 9.60
CA TYR A 5 -1.95 11.97 9.02
C TYR A 5 -1.22 12.38 7.74
N ASN A 6 0.09 12.15 7.69
CA ASN A 6 0.91 12.50 6.52
C ASN A 6 0.59 11.66 5.29
N PHE A 7 -0.04 10.49 5.45
CA PHE A 7 -0.37 9.56 4.38
C PHE A 7 -1.83 9.67 3.91
N LEU A 8 -2.72 10.27 4.70
CA LEU A 8 -4.16 10.32 4.44
C LEU A 8 -4.49 11.31 3.31
N ALA A 9 -4.30 10.87 2.07
CA ALA A 9 -4.56 11.68 0.90
C ALA A 9 -4.90 10.80 -0.32
N SER A 10 -5.23 11.48 -1.42
CA SER A 10 -5.16 10.90 -2.76
C SER A 10 -3.81 11.28 -3.37
N TRP A 11 -3.17 10.32 -3.97
CA TRP A 11 -1.82 10.42 -4.45
C TRP A 11 -1.74 9.96 -5.89
N GLN A 12 -0.89 10.63 -6.66
CA GLN A 12 -0.64 10.27 -8.04
C GLN A 12 0.61 9.39 -8.14
N LEU A 13 0.51 8.33 -8.93
CA LEU A 13 1.66 7.50 -9.24
C LEU A 13 2.50 8.19 -10.32
N PHE A 14 3.79 8.38 -10.03
CA PHE A 14 4.81 8.76 -10.99
C PHE A 14 5.65 7.52 -11.28
N PRO A 15 5.34 6.74 -12.34
CA PRO A 15 5.94 5.42 -12.54
C PRO A 15 7.48 5.46 -12.63
N GLU A 16 8.05 6.55 -13.12
CA GLU A 16 9.49 6.78 -13.19
C GLU A 16 10.18 7.01 -11.84
N LYS A 17 9.42 7.20 -10.76
CA LYS A 17 9.92 7.40 -9.39
C LYS A 17 9.67 6.20 -8.48
N CYS A 18 9.17 5.09 -9.01
CA CYS A 18 8.81 3.92 -8.23
C CYS A 18 9.68 2.71 -8.58
N ASP A 19 10.00 1.92 -7.57
CA ASP A 19 10.63 0.61 -7.73
C ASP A 19 9.57 -0.49 -7.68
N TYR A 20 9.52 -1.34 -8.70
CA TYR A 20 8.53 -2.39 -8.83
C TYR A 20 9.14 -3.77 -8.57
N GLN A 21 8.60 -4.50 -7.61
CA GLN A 21 9.04 -5.88 -7.32
C GLN A 21 8.55 -6.87 -8.39
N PHE A 22 7.37 -6.63 -8.97
CA PHE A 22 6.73 -7.53 -9.93
C PHE A 22 6.02 -6.76 -11.04
N GLY A 23 5.81 -7.43 -12.18
CA GLY A 23 5.05 -6.92 -13.30
C GLY A 23 5.78 -5.86 -14.13
N LEU A 24 5.04 -5.24 -15.04
CA LEU A 24 5.52 -4.12 -15.85
C LEU A 24 5.12 -2.79 -15.21
N VAL A 25 5.97 -1.78 -15.42
CA VAL A 25 5.70 -0.41 -15.00
C VAL A 25 4.36 0.05 -15.60
N PRO A 26 3.39 0.50 -14.79
CA PRO A 26 2.12 1.01 -15.28
C PRO A 26 2.32 2.33 -16.02
N LYS A 27 1.40 2.63 -16.94
CA LYS A 27 1.37 3.90 -17.68
C LYS A 27 1.02 5.08 -16.77
N SER A 28 0.11 4.84 -15.83
CA SER A 28 -0.37 5.83 -14.86
C SER A 28 -1.13 5.13 -13.75
N GLY A 29 -1.25 5.76 -12.59
CA GLY A 29 -2.10 5.28 -11.52
C GLY A 29 -2.37 6.35 -10.47
N SER A 30 -3.31 6.05 -9.60
CA SER A 30 -3.56 6.81 -8.39
C SER A 30 -3.81 5.87 -7.23
N TYR A 31 -3.42 6.29 -6.04
CA TYR A 31 -3.71 5.58 -4.82
C TYR A 31 -4.35 6.52 -3.81
N ARG A 32 -5.18 5.98 -2.93
CA ARG A 32 -5.80 6.72 -1.83
C ARG A 32 -5.65 5.92 -0.55
N ILE A 33 -5.24 6.61 0.50
CA ILE A 33 -5.14 6.06 1.85
C ILE A 33 -6.11 6.84 2.72
N GLU A 34 -7.02 6.13 3.37
CA GLU A 34 -8.04 6.69 4.25
C GLU A 34 -7.95 6.08 5.64
N SER A 35 -8.25 6.89 6.64
CA SER A 35 -8.38 6.44 8.01
C SER A 35 -9.80 5.95 8.25
N ILE A 36 -9.94 4.72 8.74
CA ILE A 36 -11.21 4.08 9.03
C ILE A 36 -11.23 3.59 10.49
N ARG A 37 -12.40 3.13 10.95
CA ARG A 37 -12.59 2.59 12.32
C ARG A 37 -12.04 3.53 13.40
N ASN A 38 -12.40 4.81 13.31
CA ASN A 38 -11.94 5.88 14.20
C ASN A 38 -10.40 6.06 14.25
N GLY A 39 -9.67 5.78 13.17
CA GLY A 39 -8.23 5.98 13.09
C GLY A 39 -7.36 4.81 13.55
N HIS A 40 -7.98 3.65 13.76
CA HIS A 40 -7.26 2.43 14.13
C HIS A 40 -6.85 1.60 12.92
N ALA A 41 -7.53 1.75 11.78
CA ALA A 41 -7.25 1.01 10.55
C ALA A 41 -7.11 1.97 9.37
N LEU A 42 -6.45 1.49 8.31
CA LEU A 42 -6.32 2.19 7.03
C LEU A 42 -7.09 1.43 5.96
N ALA A 43 -7.81 2.16 5.11
CA ALA A 43 -8.31 1.67 3.84
C ALA A 43 -7.40 2.18 2.73
N ILE A 44 -6.85 1.25 1.94
CA ILE A 44 -6.01 1.57 0.79
C ILE A 44 -6.77 1.16 -0.46
N SER A 45 -6.90 2.09 -1.41
CA SER A 45 -7.39 1.81 -2.75
C SER A 45 -6.39 2.29 -3.78
N SER A 46 -6.23 1.53 -4.85
CA SER A 46 -5.33 1.86 -5.95
C SER A 46 -5.97 1.49 -7.28
N ASN A 47 -5.77 2.36 -8.27
CA ASN A 47 -6.14 2.11 -9.65
C ASN A 47 -4.96 2.44 -10.55
N TRP A 48 -4.73 1.62 -11.56
CA TRP A 48 -3.66 1.87 -12.52
C TRP A 48 -4.06 1.39 -13.92
N VAL A 49 -3.36 1.94 -14.91
CA VAL A 49 -3.52 1.58 -16.32
C VAL A 49 -2.23 0.95 -16.81
N SER A 50 -2.28 -0.24 -17.40
CA SER A 50 -1.11 -0.90 -17.98
C SER A 50 -0.65 -0.25 -19.28
N LEU A 51 0.50 -0.69 -19.79
CA LEU A 51 0.99 -0.29 -21.11
C LEU A 51 0.08 -0.77 -22.25
N GLU A 52 -0.66 -1.87 -22.05
CA GLU A 52 -1.68 -2.35 -23.00
C GLU A 52 -3.01 -1.56 -22.92
N ASN A 53 -3.09 -0.54 -22.05
CA ASN A 53 -4.28 0.27 -21.75
C ASN A 53 -5.39 -0.51 -21.04
N GLU A 54 -5.05 -1.55 -20.29
CA GLU A 54 -5.98 -2.23 -19.39
C GLU A 54 -6.04 -1.49 -18.05
N ALA A 55 -7.24 -1.33 -17.50
CA ALA A 55 -7.47 -0.65 -16.23
C ALA A 55 -7.66 -1.66 -15.09
N PHE A 56 -6.93 -1.47 -14.01
CA PHE A 56 -6.95 -2.31 -12.82
C PHE A 56 -7.36 -1.50 -11.60
N TYR A 57 -7.93 -2.19 -10.61
CA TYR A 57 -8.32 -1.64 -9.32
C TYR A 57 -8.05 -2.65 -8.22
N THR A 58 -7.62 -2.18 -7.06
CA THR A 58 -7.53 -2.97 -5.83
C THR A 58 -7.95 -2.12 -4.64
N GLN A 59 -8.49 -2.78 -3.62
CA GLN A 59 -8.80 -2.18 -2.34
C GLN A 59 -8.60 -3.21 -1.22
N TYR A 60 -8.02 -2.76 -0.12
CA TYR A 60 -7.86 -3.58 1.08
C TYR A 60 -7.79 -2.70 2.33
N GLU A 61 -8.09 -3.30 3.47
CA GLU A 61 -7.97 -2.68 4.79
C GLU A 61 -6.83 -3.31 5.56
N LEU A 62 -6.15 -2.53 6.40
CA LEU A 62 -5.09 -3.03 7.27
C LEU A 62 -5.00 -2.29 8.60
N LEU A 63 -4.39 -2.94 9.58
CA LEU A 63 -4.08 -2.38 10.90
C LEU A 63 -2.58 -2.05 10.94
N PRO A 64 -2.17 -0.77 10.99
CA PRO A 64 -0.76 -0.40 11.03
C PRO A 64 -0.20 -0.50 12.47
N ASN A 65 -0.31 -1.68 13.09
CA ASN A 65 0.10 -1.94 14.47
C ASN A 65 1.39 -2.78 14.60
N GLY A 66 2.00 -3.19 13.48
CA GLY A 66 3.19 -4.04 13.45
C GLY A 66 2.94 -5.50 13.82
N GLU A 67 1.69 -5.96 13.78
CA GLU A 67 1.35 -7.37 14.00
C GLU A 67 0.88 -8.01 12.69
N LEU A 68 1.17 -9.31 12.51
CA LEU A 68 0.63 -10.11 11.42
C LEU A 68 -0.87 -10.32 11.62
N GLN A 69 -1.66 -10.01 10.59
CA GLN A 69 -3.11 -10.21 10.56
C GLN A 69 -3.49 -11.06 9.35
N PRO A 70 -4.57 -11.86 9.42
CA PRO A 70 -5.14 -12.50 8.24
C PRO A 70 -5.46 -11.46 7.16
N PHE A 71 -5.16 -11.77 5.91
CA PHE A 71 -5.42 -10.86 4.79
C PHE A 71 -6.66 -11.28 4.00
N ASP A 72 -7.57 -10.36 3.69
CA ASP A 72 -8.84 -10.73 3.06
C ASP A 72 -8.68 -11.37 1.67
N ASN A 73 -7.72 -10.89 0.87
CA ASN A 73 -7.43 -11.47 -0.44
C ASN A 73 -6.43 -12.63 -0.31
N GLN A 74 -6.97 -13.80 0.01
CA GLN A 74 -6.25 -15.07 0.16
C GLN A 74 -5.62 -15.58 -1.14
N GLU A 75 -6.00 -15.09 -2.32
CA GLU A 75 -5.29 -15.42 -3.57
C GLU A 75 -3.91 -14.74 -3.60
N LEU A 76 -3.81 -13.52 -3.09
CA LEU A 76 -2.56 -12.78 -3.00
C LEU A 76 -1.70 -13.26 -1.83
N ALA A 77 -2.23 -13.21 -0.59
CA ALA A 77 -1.46 -13.47 0.63
C ALA A 77 -2.32 -14.08 1.73
N ASP A 78 -1.71 -14.86 2.63
CA ASP A 78 -2.42 -15.43 3.79
C ASP A 78 -2.50 -14.39 4.92
N THR A 79 -1.43 -13.64 5.12
CA THR A 79 -1.32 -12.61 6.18
C THR A 79 -0.65 -11.33 5.67
N VAL A 80 -0.92 -10.23 6.37
CA VAL A 80 -0.35 -8.91 6.12
C VAL A 80 0.12 -8.31 7.44
N GLU A 81 1.26 -7.61 7.40
CA GLU A 81 1.79 -6.78 8.47
C GLU A 81 1.91 -5.35 7.94
N ALA A 82 1.54 -4.36 8.74
CA ALA A 82 1.75 -2.96 8.40
C ALA A 82 2.24 -2.17 9.61
N ASN A 83 3.17 -1.26 9.40
CA ASN A 83 3.72 -0.42 10.45
C ASN A 83 4.26 0.91 9.88
N PHE A 84 4.22 1.95 10.71
CA PHE A 84 4.95 3.18 10.42
C PHE A 84 6.39 3.03 10.92
N ASP A 85 7.36 2.96 9.99
CA ASP A 85 8.79 2.95 10.33
C ASP A 85 9.18 4.31 10.94
N ASN A 86 8.57 5.41 10.47
CA ASN A 86 8.67 6.76 11.02
C ASN A 86 7.51 7.65 10.50
N ALA A 87 7.60 8.98 10.67
CA ALA A 87 6.55 9.91 10.25
C ALA A 87 6.38 10.06 8.72
N SER A 88 7.35 9.61 7.94
CA SER A 88 7.36 9.69 6.46
C SER A 88 7.49 8.32 5.79
N ALA A 89 7.46 7.22 6.54
CA ALA A 89 7.56 5.87 6.00
C ALA A 89 6.48 4.94 6.58
N LEU A 90 5.60 4.44 5.70
CA LEU A 90 4.63 3.38 5.97
C LEU A 90 5.06 2.14 5.20
N ARG A 91 5.32 1.04 5.91
CA ARG A 91 5.69 -0.24 5.31
C ARG A 91 4.55 -1.23 5.46
N ILE A 92 4.31 -2.02 4.41
CA ILE A 92 3.30 -3.06 4.35
C ILE A 92 3.93 -4.31 3.74
N ARG A 93 3.86 -5.43 4.46
CA ARG A 93 4.44 -6.71 4.04
C ARG A 93 3.36 -7.77 3.94
N PHE A 94 3.38 -8.51 2.84
CA PHE A 94 2.44 -9.60 2.57
C PHE A 94 3.15 -10.94 2.60
N TYR A 95 2.53 -11.93 3.25
CA TYR A 95 3.11 -13.25 3.42
C TYR A 95 2.17 -14.33 2.91
N LYS A 96 2.73 -15.30 2.17
CA LYS A 96 2.04 -16.51 1.70
C LYS A 96 2.82 -17.72 2.16
N THR A 97 2.17 -18.64 2.85
CA THR A 97 2.78 -19.84 3.42
C THR A 97 4.03 -19.49 4.24
N GLU A 98 3.89 -18.49 5.13
CA GLU A 98 4.94 -17.94 6.00
C GLU A 98 6.15 -17.30 5.27
N THR A 99 6.08 -17.15 3.95
CA THR A 99 7.12 -16.52 3.14
C THR A 99 6.72 -15.10 2.76
N LEU A 100 7.62 -14.13 2.92
CA LEU A 100 7.42 -12.77 2.42
C LEU A 100 7.35 -12.79 0.89
N ILE A 101 6.23 -12.37 0.33
CA ILE A 101 6.00 -12.36 -1.13
C ILE A 101 5.95 -10.95 -1.72
N LEU A 102 5.68 -9.92 -0.92
CA LEU A 102 5.61 -8.53 -1.37
C LEU A 102 5.94 -7.60 -0.19
N ASP A 103 6.88 -6.68 -0.41
CA ASP A 103 7.22 -5.59 0.53
C ASP A 103 6.93 -4.25 -0.15
N VAL A 104 5.98 -3.50 0.40
CA VAL A 104 5.55 -2.19 -0.11
C VAL A 104 5.98 -1.12 0.88
N LEU A 105 6.81 -0.20 0.42
CA LEU A 105 7.19 1.00 1.17
C LEU A 105 6.53 2.23 0.54
N HIS A 106 5.66 2.88 1.31
CA HIS A 106 5.20 4.22 1.01
C HIS A 106 6.11 5.22 1.74
N GLU A 107 6.86 5.99 0.96
CA GLU A 107 7.78 7.01 1.48
C GLU A 107 7.37 8.40 1.00
N ILE A 108 7.25 9.35 1.93
CA ILE A 108 7.05 10.76 1.63
C ILE A 108 8.43 11.40 1.47
N MET A 109 8.73 11.86 0.27
CA MET A 109 10.01 12.46 -0.04
C MET A 109 10.10 13.88 0.52
N PRO A 110 11.30 14.42 0.80
CA PRO A 110 11.48 15.75 1.41
C PRO A 110 10.83 16.90 0.63
N ASN A 111 10.60 16.70 -0.67
CA ASN A 111 9.99 17.66 -1.58
C ASN A 111 8.46 17.55 -1.70
N GLY A 112 7.82 16.65 -0.93
CA GLY A 112 6.41 16.30 -1.07
C GLY A 112 6.23 15.21 -2.10
#